data_AF-A0A848RH50-F1
#
_entry.id   AF-A0A848RH50-F1
#
_cell.length_a   1.000
_cell.length_b   1.000
_cell.length_c   1.000
_cell.angle_alpha   90.00
_cell.angle_beta   90.00
_cell.angle_gamma   90.00
#
_symmetry.space_group_name_H-M   'P 1'
#
loop_
_entity.id
_entity.type
_entity.pdbx_description
1 polymer ?
#
loop_
_entity_poly.entity_id
_entity_poly.type
_entity_poly.pdbx_seq_one_letter_code
_entity_poly.pdbx_strand_id
1 'polypeptide(L)'
;MKTKEFIEAVKQRGYKAIESDFFYDVHNPDEERIGSVAKNMPYVCSTVSQELNSQIDKLILEYAMTPNEEREGKKKYKVTAHLDFTEDVLELDDNLTEEEVKKELYEYACSFLYWSYKKVEEN
;
A
#
# COMPACT_ATOMS: atom_id res chain seq x y z
N MET A 1 14.56 -7.94 0.23
CA MET A 1 14.08 -9.08 1.05
C MET A 1 12.58 -9.30 0.84
N LYS A 2 12.14 -10.55 0.60
CA LYS A 2 10.70 -10.88 0.49
C LYS A 2 10.03 -10.85 1.87
N THR A 3 8.73 -10.53 1.94
CA THR A 3 7.96 -10.52 3.19
C THR A 3 8.04 -11.84 3.97
N LYS A 4 7.93 -12.97 3.26
CA LYS A 4 8.05 -14.30 3.90
C LYS A 4 9.43 -14.53 4.52
N GLU A 5 10.49 -14.09 3.84
CA GLU A 5 11.88 -14.20 4.34
C GLU A 5 12.08 -13.34 5.58
N PHE A 6 11.53 -12.12 5.58
CA PHE A 6 11.59 -11.22 6.74
C PHE A 6 10.91 -11.82 7.96
N ILE A 7 9.66 -12.29 7.83
CA ILE A 7 8.89 -12.87 8.95
C ILE A 7 9.61 -14.10 9.52
N GLU A 8 10.16 -14.95 8.66
CA GLU A 8 10.90 -16.13 9.09
C GLU A 8 12.22 -15.76 9.79
N ALA A 9 12.95 -14.78 9.25
CA ALA A 9 14.17 -14.28 9.84
C ALA A 9 13.96 -13.64 11.22
N VAL A 10 12.82 -12.97 11.44
CA VAL A 10 12.40 -12.44 12.75
C VAL A 10 12.18 -13.61 13.74
N LYS A 11 11.43 -14.64 13.34
CA LYS A 11 11.15 -15.82 14.17
C LYS A 11 12.41 -16.60 14.55
N GLN A 12 13.32 -16.82 13.61
CA GLN A 12 14.58 -17.52 13.86
C GLN A 12 15.48 -16.83 14.88
N ARG A 13 15.29 -15.52 15.09
CA ARG A 13 16.02 -14.72 16.10
C ARG A 13 15.31 -14.69 17.46
N GLY A 14 14.21 -15.42 17.63
CA GLY A 14 13.43 -15.48 18.88
C GLY A 14 12.42 -14.35 19.03
N TYR A 15 12.16 -13.56 18.00
CA TYR A 15 11.20 -12.47 18.01
C TYR A 15 9.88 -12.89 17.35
N LYS A 16 8.81 -12.13 17.61
CA LYS A 16 7.52 -12.30 16.94
C LYS A 16 7.30 -11.15 15.96
N ALA A 17 6.93 -11.46 14.72
CA ALA A 17 6.37 -10.47 13.80
C ALA A 17 4.84 -10.55 13.88
N ILE A 18 4.21 -9.47 14.33
CA ILE A 18 2.76 -9.32 14.44
C ILE A 18 2.30 -8.45 13.26
N GLU A 19 1.40 -8.99 12.45
CA GLU A 19 0.84 -8.27 11.31
C GLU A 19 -0.37 -7.43 11.74
N SER A 20 -0.37 -6.16 11.35
CA SER A 20 -1.53 -5.26 11.40
C SER A 20 -1.93 -4.82 9.98
N ASP A 21 -2.92 -3.95 9.87
CA ASP A 21 -3.40 -3.42 8.58
C ASP A 21 -2.28 -2.74 7.78
N PHE A 22 -1.40 -2.01 8.47
CA PHE A 22 -0.39 -1.15 7.84
C PHE A 22 1.05 -1.54 8.16
N PHE A 23 1.30 -2.30 9.24
CA PHE A 23 2.64 -2.56 9.74
C PHE A 23 2.88 -4.03 10.05
N TYR A 24 4.16 -4.42 10.05
CA TYR A 24 4.65 -5.54 10.83
C TYR A 24 5.32 -5.00 12.08
N ASP A 25 4.73 -5.26 13.25
CA ASP A 25 5.32 -4.96 14.54
C ASP A 25 6.21 -6.12 14.97
N VAL A 26 7.42 -5.82 15.42
CA VAL A 26 8.38 -6.82 15.90
C VAL A 26 8.43 -6.75 17.43
N HIS A 27 8.16 -7.88 18.07
CA HIS A 27 8.12 -8.03 19.52
C HIS A 27 9.21 -8.97 20.02
N ASN A 28 9.80 -8.65 21.17
CA ASN A 28 10.73 -9.52 21.89
C ASN A 28 9.99 -10.70 22.57
N PRO A 29 10.70 -11.67 23.18
CA PRO A 29 10.08 -12.78 23.90
C PRO A 29 9.15 -12.37 25.04
N ASP A 30 9.39 -11.21 25.65
CA ASP A 30 8.59 -10.61 26.72
C ASP A 30 7.36 -9.85 26.21
N GLU A 31 7.08 -9.97 24.90
CA GLU A 31 5.96 -9.33 24.19
C GLU A 31 6.01 -7.81 24.08
N GLU A 32 7.16 -7.20 24.39
CA GLU A 32 7.38 -5.78 24.18
C GLU A 32 7.73 -5.50 22.72
N ARG A 33 7.10 -4.45 22.16
CA ARG A 33 7.39 -4.01 20.79
C ARG A 33 8.76 -3.34 20.73
N ILE A 34 9.66 -3.90 19.93
CA ILE A 34 11.02 -3.35 19.71
C ILE A 34 11.14 -2.57 18.40
N GLY A 35 10.21 -2.76 17.48
CA GLY A 35 10.18 -1.99 16.24
C GLY A 35 8.94 -2.24 15.40
N SER A 36 8.80 -1.46 14.34
CA SER A 36 7.68 -1.54 13.40
C SER A 36 8.16 -1.18 12.01
N VAL A 37 7.62 -1.84 10.99
CA VAL A 37 7.92 -1.54 9.58
C VAL A 37 6.65 -1.54 8.74
N ALA A 38 6.48 -0.51 7.91
CA ALA A 38 5.30 -0.37 7.07
C ALA A 38 5.27 -1.43 5.96
N LYS A 39 4.10 -2.02 5.74
CA LYS A 39 3.89 -3.10 4.75
C LYS A 39 4.00 -2.60 3.31
N ASN A 40 3.43 -1.42 3.06
CA ASN A 40 3.25 -0.86 1.72
C ASN A 40 3.98 0.47 1.51
N MET A 41 4.93 0.84 2.39
CA MET A 41 5.76 2.03 2.21
C MET A 41 7.23 1.67 2.44
N PRO A 42 8.12 1.96 1.47
CA PRO A 42 9.54 1.84 1.69
C PRO A 42 10.04 2.94 2.64
N TYR A 43 11.13 2.64 3.34
CA TYR A 43 11.85 3.55 4.25
C TYR A 43 11.08 4.01 5.49
N VAL A 44 9.89 3.45 5.74
CA VAL A 44 9.08 3.77 6.91
C VAL A 44 9.20 2.65 7.94
N CYS A 45 10.00 2.88 8.97
CA CYS A 45 10.13 2.01 10.14
C CYS A 45 10.42 2.82 11.41
N SER A 46 10.22 2.19 12.56
CA SER A 46 10.68 2.66 13.86
C SER A 46 11.35 1.53 14.63
N THR A 47 12.39 1.86 15.40
CA THR A 47 13.07 0.96 16.33
C THR A 47 13.14 1.64 17.69
N VAL A 48 12.97 0.87 18.76
CA VAL A 48 13.05 1.40 20.14
C VAL A 48 14.51 1.63 20.56
N SER A 49 15.47 0.95 19.91
CA SER A 49 16.89 1.19 20.13
C SER A 49 17.35 2.52 19.51
N GLN A 50 18.09 3.31 20.29
CA GLN A 50 18.74 4.54 19.83
C GLN A 50 19.98 4.26 18.95
N GLU A 51 20.51 3.05 18.99
CA GLU A 51 21.64 2.62 18.17
C GLU A 51 21.29 1.36 17.37
N LEU A 52 21.62 1.35 16.07
CA LEU A 52 21.40 0.24 15.13
C LEU A 52 22.40 -0.91 15.34
N ASN A 53 22.58 -1.34 16.58
CA ASN A 53 23.62 -2.26 16.99
C ASN A 53 23.13 -3.71 17.10
N SER A 54 21.82 -3.93 17.21
CA SER A 54 21.27 -5.28 17.25
C SER A 54 21.08 -5.85 15.84
N GLN A 55 21.21 -7.17 15.70
CA GLN A 55 20.94 -7.84 14.42
C GLN A 55 19.48 -7.70 13.98
N ILE A 56 18.56 -7.48 14.93
CA ILE A 56 17.13 -7.33 14.64
C ILE A 56 16.82 -5.94 14.10
N ASP A 57 17.46 -4.88 14.61
CA ASP A 57 17.31 -3.52 14.07
C ASP A 57 17.79 -3.45 12.61
N LYS A 58 18.92 -4.10 12.31
CA LYS A 58 19.45 -4.18 10.95
C LYS A 58 18.50 -4.93 10.01
N LEU A 59 17.88 -6.01 10.48
CA LEU A 59 16.90 -6.78 9.71
C LEU A 59 15.64 -5.95 9.42
N ILE A 60 15.13 -5.22 10.42
CA ILE A 60 13.98 -4.30 10.26
C ILE A 60 14.31 -3.22 9.22
N LEU A 61 15.49 -2.62 9.32
CA LEU A 61 15.93 -1.58 8.39
C LEU A 61 16.11 -2.13 6.97
N GLU A 62 16.74 -3.29 6.80
CA GLU A 62 16.92 -3.92 5.49
C GLU A 62 15.58 -4.21 4.80
N TYR A 63 14.61 -4.72 5.55
CA TYR A 63 13.25 -4.91 5.04
C TYR A 63 12.59 -3.57 4.69
N ALA A 64 12.71 -2.56 5.56
CA ALA A 64 12.20 -1.21 5.31
C ALA A 64 12.81 -0.58 4.05
N MET A 65 14.08 -0.83 3.76
CA MET A 65 14.77 -0.32 2.57
C MET A 65 14.47 -1.10 1.29
N THR A 66 13.89 -2.30 1.38
CA THR A 66 13.50 -3.08 0.21
C THR A 66 12.29 -2.42 -0.49
N PRO A 67 12.31 -2.19 -1.82
CA PRO A 67 11.16 -1.69 -2.57
C PRO A 67 9.92 -2.60 -2.46
N ASN A 68 8.71 -2.02 -2.42
CA ASN A 68 7.47 -2.78 -2.22
C ASN A 68 7.26 -3.91 -3.25
N GLU A 69 7.59 -3.64 -4.52
CA GLU A 69 7.47 -4.58 -5.64
C GLU A 69 8.39 -5.80 -5.48
N GLU A 70 9.46 -5.64 -4.69
CA GLU A 70 10.41 -6.70 -4.38
C GLU A 70 10.05 -7.45 -3.09
N ARG A 71 9.26 -6.85 -2.18
CA ARG A 71 8.80 -7.50 -0.94
C ARG A 71 7.73 -8.55 -1.19
N GLU A 72 6.80 -8.24 -2.08
CA GLU A 72 5.67 -9.10 -2.44
C GLU A 72 5.81 -9.59 -3.89
N GLY A 73 4.99 -10.55 -4.32
CA GLY A 73 4.82 -10.80 -5.76
C GLY A 73 4.07 -9.65 -6.43
N LYS A 74 4.16 -9.50 -7.76
CA LYS A 74 3.34 -8.55 -8.53
C LYS A 74 1.86 -8.73 -8.17
N LYS A 75 1.26 -7.76 -7.46
CA LYS A 75 -0.17 -7.77 -7.13
C LYS A 75 -0.97 -7.52 -8.40
N LYS A 76 -1.85 -8.44 -8.77
CA LYS A 76 -2.87 -8.24 -9.82
C LYS A 76 -4.07 -7.55 -9.20
N TYR A 77 -4.45 -6.40 -9.72
CA TYR A 77 -5.67 -5.70 -9.34
C TYR A 77 -6.76 -5.99 -10.37
N LYS A 78 -7.96 -6.35 -9.91
CA LYS A 78 -9.16 -6.44 -10.75
C LYS A 78 -10.01 -5.20 -10.51
N VAL A 79 -10.08 -4.33 -11.51
CA VAL A 79 -10.93 -3.14 -11.51
C VAL A 79 -12.24 -3.51 -12.22
N THR A 80 -13.39 -3.15 -11.66
CA THR A 80 -14.70 -3.30 -12.31
C THR A 80 -15.36 -1.93 -12.28
N ALA A 81 -15.67 -1.40 -13.47
CA ALA A 81 -16.32 -0.10 -13.64
C ALA A 81 -17.69 -0.34 -14.30
N HIS A 82 -18.73 0.25 -13.74
CA HIS A 82 -20.05 0.31 -14.34
C HIS A 82 -20.22 1.70 -14.96
N LEU A 83 -20.53 1.75 -16.26
CA LEU A 83 -20.88 2.95 -17.01
C LEU A 83 -22.39 2.90 -17.25
N ASP A 84 -23.12 3.79 -16.59
CA ASP A 84 -24.57 3.92 -16.76
C ASP A 84 -24.87 5.36 -17.20
N PHE A 85 -25.12 5.57 -18.50
CA PHE A 85 -25.47 6.87 -19.05
C PHE A 85 -27.00 6.99 -19.00
N THR A 86 -27.53 7.80 -18.09
CA THR A 86 -28.97 8.07 -18.01
C THR A 86 -29.42 9.27 -18.83
N GLU A 87 -28.49 10.17 -19.23
CA GLU A 87 -28.77 11.31 -20.12
C GLU A 87 -27.63 11.48 -21.15
N ASP A 88 -27.97 11.44 -22.43
CA ASP A 88 -27.03 11.34 -23.57
C ASP A 88 -26.48 12.71 -24.07
N VAL A 89 -26.94 13.84 -23.51
CA VAL A 89 -26.62 15.18 -24.04
C VAL A 89 -26.13 16.12 -22.93
N LEU A 90 -24.89 16.62 -23.09
CA LEU A 90 -24.30 17.67 -22.27
C LEU A 90 -24.34 18.99 -23.05
N GLU A 91 -25.10 19.98 -22.55
CA GLU A 91 -25.10 21.35 -23.08
C GLU A 91 -24.02 22.17 -22.36
N LEU A 92 -23.14 22.84 -23.12
CA LEU A 92 -22.03 23.66 -22.61
C LEU A 92 -22.23 25.13 -22.98
N ASP A 93 -21.62 26.04 -22.22
CA ASP A 93 -21.66 27.48 -22.49
C ASP A 93 -20.78 27.85 -23.70
N ASP A 94 -21.28 28.71 -24.58
CA ASP A 94 -20.61 29.19 -25.79
C ASP A 94 -19.33 30.00 -25.49
N ASN A 95 -19.14 30.44 -24.26
CA ASN A 95 -18.01 31.28 -23.85
C ASN A 95 -16.80 30.48 -23.31
N LEU A 96 -16.86 29.14 -23.33
CA LEU A 96 -15.75 28.30 -22.85
C LEU A 96 -14.60 28.22 -23.86
N THR A 97 -13.38 28.20 -23.34
CA THR A 97 -12.19 27.86 -24.12
C THR A 97 -12.12 26.35 -24.38
N GLU A 98 -11.32 25.94 -25.38
CA GLU A 98 -11.16 24.52 -25.75
C GLU A 98 -10.68 23.64 -24.58
N GLU A 99 -9.81 24.19 -23.71
CA GLU A 99 -9.31 23.47 -22.53
C GLU A 99 -10.38 23.32 -21.44
N GLU A 100 -11.24 24.32 -21.26
CA GLU A 100 -12.37 24.24 -20.34
C GLU A 100 -13.42 23.23 -20.84
N VAL A 101 -13.70 23.21 -22.15
CA VAL A 101 -14.55 22.19 -22.78
C VAL A 101 -14.02 20.78 -22.55
N LYS A 102 -12.71 20.55 -22.73
CA LYS A 102 -12.08 19.24 -22.47
C LYS A 102 -12.21 18.81 -21.01
N LYS A 103 -12.05 19.76 -20.08
CA LYS A 103 -12.17 19.50 -18.64
C LYS A 103 -13.60 19.14 -18.26
N GLU A 104 -14.59 19.91 -18.71
CA GLU A 104 -16.01 19.65 -18.45
C GLU A 104 -16.45 18.30 -19.01
N LEU A 105 -16.03 17.96 -20.24
CA LEU A 105 -16.29 16.65 -20.84
C LEU A 105 -15.68 15.49 -20.03
N TYR A 106 -14.46 15.68 -19.53
CA TYR A 106 -13.79 14.68 -18.69
C TYR A 106 -14.50 14.50 -17.35
N GLU A 107 -14.85 15.60 -16.68
CA GLU A 107 -15.57 15.57 -15.40
C GLU A 107 -16.97 14.97 -15.54
N TYR A 108 -17.70 15.32 -16.60
CA TYR A 108 -18.98 14.73 -16.94
C TYR A 108 -18.87 13.22 -17.16
N ALA A 109 -17.95 12.77 -18.02
CA ALA A 109 -17.73 11.35 -18.27
C ALA A 109 -17.32 10.57 -17.01
N CYS A 110 -16.50 11.19 -16.15
CA CYS A 110 -16.08 10.60 -14.88
C CYS A 110 -17.21 10.56 -13.83
N SER A 111 -18.20 11.45 -13.90
CA SER A 111 -19.32 11.47 -12.95
C SER A 111 -20.18 10.20 -12.99
N PHE A 112 -20.18 9.49 -14.13
CA PHE A 112 -20.88 8.21 -14.30
C PHE A 112 -20.04 6.99 -13.90
N LEU A 113 -18.76 7.19 -13.57
CA LEU A 113 -17.88 6.12 -13.13
C LEU A 113 -18.07 5.85 -11.64
N TYR A 114 -18.96 4.92 -11.31
CA TYR A 114 -18.95 4.29 -9.99
C TYR A 114 -17.82 3.27 -9.94
N TRP A 115 -16.75 3.60 -9.22
CA TRP A 115 -15.60 2.73 -9.03
C TRP A 115 -15.55 2.19 -7.61
N SER A 116 -15.35 0.88 -7.49
CA SER A 116 -15.03 0.20 -6.24
C SER A 116 -13.88 -0.77 -6.48
N TYR A 117 -13.14 -1.11 -5.44
CA TYR A 117 -12.09 -2.14 -5.52
C TYR A 117 -12.21 -3.09 -4.34
N LYS A 118 -11.89 -4.37 -4.57
CA LYS A 118 -11.76 -5.38 -3.51
C LYS A 118 -10.47 -6.15 -3.73
N LYS A 119 -9.65 -6.23 -2.69
CA LYS A 119 -8.47 -7.11 -2.66
C LYS A 119 -8.97 -8.56 -2.66
N VAL A 120 -8.52 -9.37 -3.61
CA VAL A 120 -8.89 -10.80 -3.69
C VAL A 120 -7.67 -11.62 -3.29
N GLU A 121 -7.84 -12.61 -2.42
CA GLU A 121 -6.81 -13.61 -2.11
C GLU A 121 -6.79 -14.68 -3.20
N GLU A 122 -5.59 -15.16 -3.58
CA GLU A 122 -5.44 -16.31 -4.48
C GLU A 122 -5.71 -17.61 -3.71
N ASN A 123 -6.55 -18.48 -4.29
CA ASN A 123 -6.73 -19.87 -3.85
C ASN A 123 -5.44 -20.68 -3.99
#